data_AF-A0A2G5VHU0-F1
#
_entry.id   AF-A0A2G5VHU0-F1
#
_cell.length_a   1.000
_cell.length_b   1.000
_cell.length_c   1.000
_cell.angle_alpha   90.00
_cell.angle_beta   90.00
_cell.angle_gamma   90.00
#
_symmetry.space_group_name_H-M   'P 1'
#
loop_
_entity.id
_entity.type
_entity.pdbx_description
1 polymer ?
#
loop_
_entity_poly.entity_id
_entity_poly.type
_entity_poly.pdbx_seq_one_letter_code
_entity_poly.pdbx_strand_id
1 'polypeptide(L)'
;MVGMNPRNPEQNFIFFELEIDSLVRILPGGHCYLKLKLSKSQSDEPILSVEMCISMPPPKSIARFIHAFRNMNARVVKFTASVSGDLRISTKIDHGEIDASFSDLQTNPSETDSQEETANVQLMIRNIQSLFQSFAHTRSRVKMNIISNRMAEFNIHNEDCVLSFIVGNVSD
;
A
#
# COMPACT_ATOMS: atom_id res chain seq x y z
N MET A 1 16.39 27.77 -25.25
CA MET A 1 16.21 27.89 -23.79
C MET A 1 14.72 27.99 -23.52
N VAL A 2 14.09 26.90 -23.07
CA VAL A 2 12.67 26.91 -22.67
C VAL A 2 12.63 27.54 -21.28
N GLY A 3 12.14 28.78 -21.19
CA GLY A 3 12.08 29.50 -19.93
C GLY A 3 11.03 28.89 -19.00
N MET A 4 11.41 28.60 -17.76
CA MET A 4 10.46 28.22 -16.70
C MET A 4 9.47 29.38 -16.51
N ASN A 5 8.17 29.11 -16.61
CA ASN A 5 7.12 30.10 -16.37
C ASN A 5 6.66 29.98 -14.90
N PRO A 6 7.10 30.87 -13.99
CA PRO A 6 6.82 30.76 -12.56
C PRO A 6 5.33 30.90 -12.21
N ARG A 7 4.47 31.28 -13.17
CA ARG A 7 3.01 31.38 -12.98
C ARG A 7 2.26 30.10 -13.31
N ASN A 8 2.91 29.09 -13.89
CA ASN A 8 2.28 27.80 -14.14
C ASN A 8 2.65 26.82 -13.02
N PRO A 9 1.73 26.52 -12.07
CA PRO A 9 2.01 25.62 -10.95
C PRO A 9 2.38 24.21 -11.39
N GLU A 10 1.95 23.76 -12.58
CA GLU A 10 2.28 22.44 -13.14
C GLU A 10 3.71 22.35 -13.70
N GLN A 11 4.35 23.49 -13.99
CA GLN A 11 5.72 23.56 -14.52
C GLN A 11 6.77 23.86 -13.44
N ASN A 12 6.35 24.00 -12.19
CA ASN A 12 7.21 24.35 -11.05
C ASN A 12 7.61 23.14 -10.20
N PHE A 13 7.62 21.94 -10.79
CA PHE A 13 8.09 20.73 -10.11
C PHE A 13 9.50 20.38 -10.59
N ILE A 14 10.38 20.06 -9.64
CA ILE A 14 11.68 19.47 -9.93
C ILE A 14 11.60 18.02 -9.45
N PHE A 15 11.67 17.08 -10.40
CA PHE A 15 11.69 15.66 -10.11
C PHE A 15 13.14 15.18 -10.05
N PHE A 16 13.45 14.38 -9.03
CA PHE A 16 14.73 13.67 -8.92
C PHE A 16 14.44 12.18 -8.90
N GLU A 17 15.16 11.42 -9.72
CA GLU A 17 15.16 9.97 -9.69
C GLU A 17 16.48 9.51 -9.06
N LEU A 18 16.39 8.75 -7.97
CA LEU A 18 17.53 8.31 -7.19
C LEU A 18 17.39 6.81 -6.90
N GLU A 19 18.51 6.09 -6.97
CA GLU A 19 18.56 4.69 -6.57
C GLU A 19 18.38 4.59 -5.04
N ILE A 20 17.38 3.81 -4.61
CA ILE A 20 17.01 3.68 -3.20
C ILE A 20 18.19 3.15 -2.37
N ASP A 21 18.95 2.19 -2.88
CA ASP A 21 20.11 1.62 -2.18
C ASP A 21 21.21 2.66 -1.95
N SER A 22 21.35 3.62 -2.86
CA SER A 22 22.26 4.75 -2.69
C SER A 22 21.72 5.72 -1.63
N LEU A 23 20.41 5.99 -1.61
CA LEU A 23 19.76 6.85 -0.61
C LEU A 23 19.86 6.28 0.82
N VAL A 24 19.62 4.98 0.97
CA VAL A 24 19.67 4.25 2.26
C VAL A 24 21.08 4.23 2.85
N ARG A 25 22.13 4.17 2.01
CA ARG A 25 23.53 4.22 2.46
C ARG A 25 23.98 5.60 2.93
N ILE A 26 23.35 6.67 2.45
CA ILE A 26 23.70 8.07 2.80
C ILE A 26 22.99 8.50 4.09
N LEU A 27 21.88 7.86 4.46
CA LEU A 27 21.17 8.12 5.71
C LEU A 27 21.88 7.38 6.86
N PRO A 28 22.56 8.08 7.79
CA PRO A 28 23.21 7.41 8.91
C PRO A 28 22.15 6.78 9.81
N GLY A 29 22.44 5.62 10.37
CA GLY A 29 21.57 4.86 11.29
C GLY A 29 21.31 5.51 12.65
N GLY A 30 21.07 6.82 12.70
CA GLY A 30 20.65 7.56 13.88
C GLY A 30 19.67 8.64 13.45
N HIS A 31 18.53 8.72 14.14
CA HIS A 31 17.49 9.76 14.07
C HIS A 31 17.75 10.89 13.07
N CYS A 32 17.37 10.70 11.80
CA CYS A 32 17.43 11.75 10.79
C CYS A 32 16.06 11.85 10.10
N TYR A 33 15.38 12.98 10.31
CA TYR A 33 14.17 13.32 9.58
C TYR A 33 14.54 13.73 8.16
N LEU A 34 14.09 12.98 7.16
CA LEU A 34 14.17 13.39 5.76
C LEU A 34 12.80 13.92 5.33
N LYS A 35 12.70 15.23 5.08
CA LYS A 35 11.46 15.87 4.61
C LYS A 35 11.72 16.52 3.26
N LEU A 36 11.13 15.95 2.20
CA LEU A 36 11.16 16.52 0.86
C LEU A 36 9.80 16.32 0.18
N LYS A 37 8.98 17.38 0.16
CA LYS A 37 8.07 17.75 -0.94
C LYS A 37 7.40 19.10 -0.62
N LEU A 38 7.38 20.01 -1.61
CA LEU A 38 6.52 21.20 -1.66
C LEU A 38 5.49 20.97 -2.77
N SER A 39 4.21 20.88 -2.42
CA SER A 39 3.09 20.84 -3.36
C SER A 39 1.91 21.63 -2.82
N LYS A 40 1.25 22.39 -3.69
CA LYS A 40 -0.06 22.97 -3.43
C LYS A 40 -1.00 22.47 -4.52
N SER A 41 -1.99 21.70 -4.08
CA SER A 41 -3.11 21.08 -4.81
C SER A 41 -3.06 19.56 -4.90
N GLN A 42 -4.25 19.01 -4.66
CA GLN A 42 -4.63 17.65 -4.34
C GLN A 42 -5.36 17.07 -5.56
N SER A 43 -4.79 17.24 -6.77
CA SER A 43 -5.52 17.03 -8.03
C SER A 43 -4.84 16.13 -9.05
N ASP A 44 -3.58 15.73 -8.86
CA ASP A 44 -2.86 14.81 -9.76
C ASP A 44 -2.38 13.54 -9.01
N GLU A 45 -3.24 12.97 -8.16
CA GLU A 45 -3.09 11.55 -7.86
C GLU A 45 -3.52 10.79 -9.11
N PRO A 46 -2.79 9.75 -9.56
CA PRO A 46 -3.31 8.86 -10.59
C PRO A 46 -4.66 8.37 -10.08
N ILE A 47 -5.75 8.81 -10.71
CA ILE A 47 -7.10 8.36 -10.38
C ILE A 47 -7.17 6.92 -10.87
N LEU A 48 -6.66 6.02 -10.04
CA LEU A 48 -6.95 4.61 -10.15
C LEU A 48 -8.45 4.49 -9.93
N SER A 49 -9.15 3.83 -10.86
CA SER A 49 -10.52 3.39 -10.63
C SER A 49 -10.47 2.31 -9.55
N VAL A 50 -10.38 2.74 -8.29
CA VAL A 50 -10.36 1.88 -7.11
C VAL A 50 -11.73 1.24 -7.01
N GLU A 51 -11.77 -0.09 -6.95
CA GLU A 51 -13.02 -0.84 -6.80
C GLU A 51 -13.38 -1.04 -5.32
N MET A 52 -12.39 -1.04 -4.43
CA MET A 52 -12.60 -1.17 -2.99
C MET A 52 -11.56 -0.41 -2.19
N CYS A 53 -11.99 0.39 -1.22
CA CYS A 53 -11.11 1.00 -0.22
C CYS A 53 -11.49 0.51 1.18
N ILE A 54 -10.53 -0.09 1.88
CA ILE A 54 -10.70 -0.61 3.24
C ILE A 54 -9.58 -0.13 4.17
N SER A 55 -9.94 0.26 5.38
CA SER A 55 -8.98 0.55 6.44
C SER A 55 -8.38 -0.76 6.95
N MET A 56 -7.05 -0.87 6.95
CA MET A 56 -6.38 -2.09 7.39
C MET A 56 -6.20 -2.14 8.91
N PRO A 57 -6.06 -3.35 9.48
CA PRO A 57 -5.49 -3.54 10.81
C PRO A 57 -4.11 -2.89 10.95
N PRO A 58 -3.62 -2.69 12.19
CA PRO A 58 -2.31 -2.08 12.42
C PRO A 58 -1.19 -2.78 11.63
N PRO A 59 -0.22 -2.04 11.04
CA PRO A 59 0.88 -2.63 10.26
C PRO A 59 1.61 -3.74 11.00
N LYS A 60 1.75 -3.60 12.33
CA LYS A 60 2.34 -4.61 13.21
C LYS A 60 1.65 -5.97 13.11
N SER A 61 0.32 -5.98 13.08
CA SER A 61 -0.47 -7.21 13.00
C SER A 61 -0.23 -7.87 11.64
N ILE A 62 -0.34 -7.09 10.56
CA ILE A 62 -0.11 -7.57 9.19
C ILE A 62 1.31 -8.09 9.00
N ALA A 63 2.33 -7.40 9.52
CA ALA A 63 3.72 -7.83 9.48
C ALA A 63 3.92 -9.19 10.15
N ARG A 64 3.23 -9.47 11.26
CA ARG A 64 3.29 -10.78 11.94
C ARG A 64 2.67 -11.89 11.09
N PHE A 65 1.53 -11.63 10.44
CA PHE A 65 0.91 -12.60 9.52
C PHE A 65 1.82 -12.91 8.32
N ILE A 66 2.33 -11.87 7.67
CA ILE A 66 3.24 -12.03 6.52
C ILE A 66 4.50 -12.80 6.93
N HIS A 67 5.07 -12.49 8.09
CA HIS A 67 6.22 -13.23 8.63
C HIS A 67 5.89 -14.70 8.91
N ALA A 68 4.72 -14.99 9.49
CA ALA A 68 4.28 -16.37 9.73
C ALA A 68 4.11 -17.14 8.41
N PHE A 69 3.45 -16.55 7.41
CA PHE A 69 3.27 -17.16 6.08
C PHE A 69 4.61 -17.47 5.42
N ARG A 70 5.57 -16.54 5.49
CA ARG A 70 6.92 -16.77 4.97
C ARG A 70 7.61 -17.96 5.65
N ASN A 71 7.49 -18.10 6.97
CA ASN A 71 8.06 -19.24 7.71
C ASN A 71 7.41 -20.58 7.33
N MET A 72 6.20 -20.56 6.77
CA MET A 72 5.49 -21.72 6.23
C MET A 72 5.76 -21.92 4.73
N ASN A 73 6.81 -21.30 4.18
CA ASN A 73 7.19 -21.35 2.77
C ASN A 73 6.14 -20.81 1.78
N ALA A 74 5.13 -20.07 2.26
CA ALA A 74 4.21 -19.40 1.38
C ALA A 74 4.92 -18.31 0.57
N ARG A 75 4.61 -18.24 -0.74
CA ARG A 75 5.16 -17.23 -1.65
C ARG A 75 4.19 -16.09 -1.92
N VAL A 76 2.90 -16.40 -1.93
CA VAL A 76 1.81 -15.51 -2.32
C VAL A 76 0.83 -15.38 -1.17
N VAL A 77 0.30 -14.18 -0.99
CA VAL A 77 -0.80 -13.91 -0.07
C VAL A 77 -1.94 -13.26 -0.86
N LYS A 78 -3.17 -13.70 -0.60
CA LYS A 78 -4.38 -13.14 -1.19
C LYS A 78 -5.06 -12.25 -0.17
N PHE A 79 -5.33 -11.01 -0.55
CA PHE A 79 -6.20 -10.11 0.20
C PHE A 79 -7.57 -10.11 -0.48
N THR A 80 -8.62 -10.30 0.30
CA THR A 80 -10.01 -10.20 -0.13
C THR A 80 -10.71 -9.24 0.81
N ALA A 81 -11.22 -8.13 0.28
CA ALA A 81 -11.93 -7.11 1.04
C ALA A 81 -13.39 -7.07 0.59
N SER A 82 -14.31 -6.89 1.54
CA SER A 82 -15.74 -6.73 1.27
C SER A 82 -16.21 -5.32 1.55
N VAL A 83 -17.36 -4.95 0.96
CA VAL A 83 -18.06 -3.70 1.29
C VAL A 83 -18.53 -3.65 2.75
N SER A 84 -18.76 -4.82 3.37
CA SER A 84 -19.19 -4.96 4.78
C SER A 84 -18.10 -4.62 5.80
N GLY A 85 -16.86 -4.38 5.35
CA GLY A 85 -15.74 -4.13 6.26
C GLY A 85 -15.02 -5.38 6.72
N ASP A 86 -15.14 -6.48 5.96
CA ASP A 86 -14.36 -7.70 6.20
C ASP A 86 -13.12 -7.71 5.31
N LEU A 87 -11.96 -7.92 5.93
CA LEU A 87 -10.69 -8.16 5.26
C LEU A 87 -10.22 -9.57 5.57
N ARG A 88 -10.17 -10.43 4.56
CA ARG A 88 -9.58 -11.77 4.62
C ARG A 88 -8.20 -11.77 3.99
N ILE A 89 -7.26 -12.36 4.70
CA ILE A 89 -5.88 -12.58 4.27
C ILE A 89 -5.66 -14.08 4.21
N SER A 90 -5.50 -14.63 3.01
CA SER A 90 -5.32 -16.06 2.79
C SER A 90 -3.99 -16.40 2.14
N THR A 91 -3.49 -17.59 2.41
CA THR A 91 -2.34 -18.14 1.70
C THR A 91 -2.47 -19.64 1.52
N LYS A 92 -2.00 -20.14 0.37
CA LYS A 92 -1.94 -21.57 0.08
C LYS A 92 -0.55 -22.10 0.43
N ILE A 93 -0.53 -23.19 1.16
CA ILE A 93 0.67 -23.97 1.51
C ILE A 93 0.50 -25.40 1.00
N ASP A 94 1.56 -26.19 0.99
CA ASP A 94 1.58 -27.54 0.39
C ASP A 94 0.51 -28.49 0.97
N HIS A 95 0.06 -28.24 2.20
CA HIS A 95 -0.87 -29.10 2.94
C HIS A 95 -2.20 -28.42 3.32
N GLY A 96 -2.51 -27.25 2.75
CA GLY A 96 -3.77 -26.58 3.05
C GLY A 96 -3.81 -25.10 2.69
N GLU A 97 -4.88 -24.43 3.12
CA GLU A 97 -5.03 -22.98 3.04
C GLU A 97 -5.13 -22.42 4.46
N ILE A 98 -4.42 -21.32 4.71
CA ILE A 98 -4.50 -20.59 5.96
C ILE A 98 -5.22 -19.28 5.70
N ASP A 99 -6.22 -19.01 6.52
CA ASP A 99 -7.08 -17.85 6.43
C ASP A 99 -7.09 -17.07 7.74
N ALA A 100 -6.88 -15.77 7.65
CA ALA A 100 -7.11 -14.83 8.74
C ALA A 100 -8.13 -13.79 8.30
N SER A 101 -9.14 -13.54 9.11
CA SER A 101 -10.19 -12.57 8.82
C SER A 101 -10.22 -11.47 9.88
N PHE A 102 -10.44 -10.24 9.44
CA PHE A 102 -10.67 -9.08 10.26
C PHE A 102 -12.02 -8.50 9.87
N SER A 103 -12.91 -8.31 10.84
CA SER A 103 -14.23 -7.70 10.65
C SER A 103 -14.23 -6.26 11.15
N ASP A 104 -15.35 -5.57 10.91
CA ASP A 104 -15.65 -4.25 11.46
C ASP A 104 -14.66 -3.15 11.04
N LEU A 105 -14.07 -3.29 9.85
CA LEU A 105 -13.16 -2.30 9.27
C LEU A 105 -13.94 -1.21 8.52
N GLN A 106 -13.45 0.02 8.60
CA GLN A 106 -14.06 1.13 7.87
C GLN A 106 -13.79 1.01 6.37
N THR A 107 -14.86 1.02 5.58
CA THR A 107 -14.82 1.01 4.11
C THR A 107 -15.28 2.35 3.56
N ASN A 108 -14.69 2.76 2.45
CA ASN A 108 -15.19 3.85 1.63
C ASN A 108 -15.55 3.24 0.27
N PRO A 109 -16.84 2.96 -0.01
CA PRO A 109 -17.23 2.44 -1.31
C PRO A 109 -16.94 3.51 -2.38
N SER A 110 -16.26 3.10 -3.45
CA SER A 110 -16.13 3.89 -4.67
C SER A 110 -17.49 4.01 -5.35
N GLU A 111 -17.80 5.18 -5.93
CA GLU A 111 -19.07 5.46 -6.63
C GLU A 111 -19.25 4.68 -7.95
N THR A 112 -18.44 3.65 -8.21
CA THR A 112 -18.56 2.78 -9.36
C THR A 112 -19.60 1.70 -9.11
N ASP A 113 -20.59 1.61 -10.02
CA ASP A 113 -21.68 0.62 -10.10
C ASP A 113 -21.21 -0.85 -10.29
N SER A 114 -20.09 -1.24 -9.71
CA SER A 114 -19.62 -2.62 -9.70
C SER A 114 -20.42 -3.42 -8.68
N GLN A 115 -21.31 -4.30 -9.16
CA GLN A 115 -22.11 -5.27 -8.37
C GLN A 115 -21.28 -6.27 -7.55
N GLU A 116 -19.94 -6.16 -7.52
CA GLU A 116 -19.09 -7.08 -6.76
C GLU A 116 -19.03 -6.66 -5.29
N GLU A 117 -19.62 -7.48 -4.41
CA GLU A 117 -19.58 -7.27 -2.96
C GLU A 117 -18.17 -7.38 -2.36
N THR A 118 -17.24 -7.98 -3.10
CA THR A 118 -15.87 -8.24 -2.67
C THR A 118 -14.85 -7.98 -3.78
N ALA A 119 -13.75 -7.32 -3.44
CA ALA A 119 -12.58 -7.19 -4.31
C ALA A 119 -11.42 -8.02 -3.77
N ASN A 120 -10.60 -8.60 -4.67
CA ASN A 120 -9.47 -9.41 -4.24
C ASN A 120 -8.20 -9.21 -5.09
N VAL A 121 -7.05 -9.46 -4.49
CA VAL A 121 -5.74 -9.30 -5.11
C VAL A 121 -4.74 -10.27 -4.49
N GLN A 122 -3.88 -10.86 -5.31
CA GLN A 122 -2.81 -11.76 -4.90
C GLN A 122 -1.46 -11.08 -5.03
N LEU A 123 -0.67 -11.08 -3.96
CA LEU A 123 0.59 -10.34 -3.90
C LEU A 123 1.73 -11.28 -3.49
N MET A 124 2.91 -11.08 -4.11
CA MET A 124 4.13 -11.75 -3.66
C MET A 124 4.49 -11.25 -2.25
N ILE A 125 4.63 -12.16 -1.29
CA ILE A 125 4.99 -11.84 0.09
C ILE A 125 6.28 -11.00 0.13
N ARG A 126 7.28 -11.35 -0.69
CA ARG A 126 8.56 -10.62 -0.75
C ARG A 126 8.42 -9.14 -1.12
N ASN A 127 7.39 -8.77 -1.89
CA ASN A 127 7.20 -7.40 -2.38
C ASN A 127 6.56 -6.50 -1.32
N ILE A 128 5.76 -7.06 -0.41
CA ILE A 128 5.03 -6.30 0.61
C ILE A 128 5.63 -6.43 2.01
N GLN A 129 6.52 -7.41 2.24
CA GLN A 129 7.07 -7.68 3.57
C GLN A 129 7.81 -6.48 4.15
N SER A 130 8.70 -5.86 3.38
CA SER A 130 9.53 -4.73 3.82
C SER A 130 8.68 -3.53 4.22
N LEU A 131 7.58 -3.28 3.50
CA LEU A 131 6.62 -2.22 3.82
C LEU A 131 6.05 -2.41 5.23
N PHE A 132 5.37 -3.53 5.48
CA PHE A 132 4.72 -3.74 6.78
C PHE A 132 5.73 -3.86 7.93
N GLN A 133 6.93 -4.40 7.68
CA GLN A 133 8.00 -4.44 8.68
C GLN A 133 8.50 -3.04 9.05
N SER A 134 8.67 -2.15 8.08
CA SER A 134 9.17 -0.78 8.30
C SER A 134 8.20 0.05 9.15
N PHE A 135 6.89 -0.20 9.03
CA PHE A 135 5.86 0.52 9.77
C PHE A 135 5.35 -0.22 11.03
N ALA A 136 5.87 -1.41 11.35
CA ALA A 136 5.37 -2.24 12.45
C ALA A 136 5.47 -1.59 13.84
N HIS A 137 6.38 -0.65 14.04
CA HIS A 137 6.60 0.05 15.31
C HIS A 137 6.14 1.52 15.28
N THR A 138 5.42 1.91 14.23
CA THR A 138 4.89 3.25 14.04
C THR A 138 3.42 3.33 14.48
N ARG A 139 2.90 4.54 14.67
CA ARG A 139 1.47 4.79 14.90
C ARG A 139 0.68 4.96 13.59
N SER A 140 1.23 4.47 12.48
CA SER A 140 0.66 4.69 11.16
C SER A 140 -0.67 3.96 10.96
N ARG A 141 -1.57 4.62 10.24
CA ARG A 141 -2.82 4.05 9.75
C ARG A 141 -2.64 3.67 8.30
N VAL A 142 -3.17 2.52 7.89
CA VAL A 142 -3.05 2.03 6.52
C VAL A 142 -4.43 1.91 5.92
N LYS A 143 -4.60 2.48 4.73
CA LYS A 143 -5.74 2.21 3.86
C LYS A 143 -5.26 1.36 2.70
N MET A 144 -6.04 0.36 2.35
CA MET A 144 -5.79 -0.49 1.19
C MET A 144 -6.85 -0.21 0.15
N ASN A 145 -6.37 0.16 -1.04
CA ASN A 145 -7.19 0.28 -2.23
C ASN A 145 -6.93 -0.96 -3.08
N ILE A 146 -7.99 -1.64 -3.50
CA ILE A 146 -7.92 -2.82 -4.35
C ILE A 146 -8.54 -2.49 -5.70
N ILE A 147 -7.81 -2.82 -6.76
CA ILE A 147 -8.35 -2.98 -8.10
C ILE A 147 -8.32 -4.48 -8.37
N SER A 148 -9.50 -5.10 -8.38
CA SER A 148 -9.67 -6.55 -8.33
C SER A 148 -8.89 -7.22 -9.45
N ASN A 149 -8.14 -8.26 -9.08
CA ASN A 149 -7.27 -9.04 -9.96
C ASN A 149 -6.16 -8.26 -10.70
N ARG A 150 -5.93 -6.97 -10.37
CA ARG A 150 -4.93 -6.14 -11.05
C ARG A 150 -3.83 -5.65 -10.13
N MET A 151 -4.17 -4.97 -9.03
CA MET A 151 -3.19 -4.33 -8.16
C MET A 151 -3.79 -3.93 -6.81
N ALA A 152 -2.89 -3.68 -5.86
CA ALA A 152 -3.20 -3.08 -4.57
C ALA A 152 -2.38 -1.80 -4.39
N GLU A 153 -3.00 -0.79 -3.80
CA GLU A 153 -2.31 0.38 -3.30
C GLU A 153 -2.47 0.46 -1.78
N PHE A 154 -1.36 0.62 -1.08
CA PHE A 154 -1.31 0.82 0.36
C PHE A 154 -0.98 2.27 0.66
N ASN A 155 -1.95 2.99 1.20
CA ASN A 155 -1.82 4.37 1.65
C ASN A 155 -1.52 4.39 3.15
N ILE A 156 -0.26 4.65 3.50
CA ILE A 156 0.22 4.70 4.87
C ILE A 156 0.26 6.15 5.33
N HIS A 157 -0.63 6.48 6.26
CA HIS A 157 -0.71 7.78 6.90
C HIS A 157 0.09 7.75 8.20
N ASN A 158 1.11 8.60 8.29
CA ASN A 158 1.90 8.80 9.50
C ASN A 158 2.05 10.30 9.77
N GLU A 159 1.39 10.81 10.81
CA GLU A 159 1.41 12.24 11.17
C GLU A 159 1.07 13.13 9.96
N ASP A 160 2.07 13.85 9.43
CA ASP A 160 1.93 14.79 8.31
C ASP A 160 2.33 14.18 6.94
N CYS A 161 2.65 12.89 6.90
CA CYS A 161 3.16 12.21 5.70
C CYS A 161 2.22 11.10 5.26
N VAL A 162 2.00 11.04 3.93
CA VAL A 162 1.30 9.93 3.28
C VAL A 162 2.26 9.27 2.32
N LEU A 163 2.48 7.97 2.52
CA LEU A 163 3.20 7.11 1.58
C LEU A 163 2.17 6.27 0.83
N SER A 164 2.13 6.41 -0.49
CA SER A 164 1.43 5.47 -1.37
C SER A 164 2.42 4.42 -1.87
N PHE A 165 2.08 3.15 -1.69
CA PHE A 165 2.86 2.01 -2.15
C PHE A 165 2.00 1.09 -3.01
N ILE A 166 2.34 0.99 -4.30
CA ILE A 166 1.56 0.26 -5.30
C ILE A 166 2.24 -1.06 -5.63
N VAL A 167 1.46 -2.14 -5.65
CA VAL A 167 1.94 -3.49 -5.99
C VAL A 167 1.00 -4.16 -6.98
N GLY A 168 1.56 -4.64 -8.08
CA GLY A 168 0.82 -5.43 -9.06
C GLY A 168 0.43 -6.81 -8.54
N ASN A 169 -0.71 -7.30 -9.02
CA ASN A 169 -1.17 -8.66 -8.80
C ASN A 169 -0.15 -9.67 -9.35
N VAL A 170 -0.04 -10.82 -8.68
CA VAL A 170 0.69 -11.96 -9.25
C VAL A 170 -0.19 -12.60 -10.30
N SER A 171 0.25 -12.53 -11.55
CA SER A 171 -0.32 -13.33 -12.64
C SER A 171 0.24 -14.75 -12.54
N ASP A 172 -0.61 -15.76 -12.64
CA ASP A 172 -0.16 -17.12 -12.94
C ASP A 172 0.48 -17.19 -14.34
#